data_AF-A0A327W9F7-F1
#
_entry.id   AF-A0A327W9F7-F1
#
_cell.length_a   1.000
_cell.length_b   1.000
_cell.length_c   1.000
_cell.angle_alpha   90.00
_cell.angle_beta   90.00
_cell.angle_gamma   90.00
#
_symmetry.space_group_name_H-M   'P 1'
#
loop_
_entity.id
_entity.type
_entity.pdbx_description
1 polymer ?
#
loop_
_entity_poly.entity_id
_entity_poly.type
_entity_poly.pdbx_seq_one_letter_code
_entity_poly.pdbx_strand_id
1 'polypeptide(L)'
;MCRSLDCDTLPQFPYFYKKRRTGMHKRSSLLKTLFVAGVLFSQTVFGQDAAELYKTATGFQRTGDYSNAILVFNQALQLDPDNFETKKQLAYTYYLKGDMNKAKTIVDPLLSKKEVDVQAFQIAGNIYVSREEWKTAQKIYERALRKFPESGELYNDNGNLLMNFKMYDASLNSWLKGIEKDPAFPGNYYNATKTYYYSNNPLWCIIYGEIFMNMESFTTRTAEVRNILLESYKRLFNDPALLNSVMPEEGKKKSRSANSGFAQSYKQAMGKQLGVVTGGVDLDALIMVRTRFLLDWDNNYAADYPFSLFDFQRKLLRDGLFEAYNQWLFGPAINQARYKAWTSLHKQEYDAFNKFQRDTPFKTRPDEYYNDGKFSLVNTGY
;
A
#
# COMPACT_ATOMS: atom_id res chain seq x y z
N MET A 1 -39.83 6.48 32.53
CA MET A 1 -39.95 6.82 33.97
C MET A 1 -38.65 6.37 34.64
N CYS A 2 -37.93 7.31 35.26
CA CYS A 2 -36.58 7.16 35.83
C CYS A 2 -36.50 6.24 37.06
N ARG A 3 -35.31 5.66 37.31
CA ARG A 3 -34.48 5.72 38.56
C ARG A 3 -33.35 4.68 38.49
N SER A 4 -32.07 5.08 38.41
CA SER A 4 -31.08 5.34 39.49
C SER A 4 -30.63 4.03 40.20
N LEU A 5 -29.41 3.53 39.95
CA LEU A 5 -28.10 3.81 40.60
C LEU A 5 -27.76 2.86 41.77
N ASP A 6 -26.44 2.73 42.00
CA ASP A 6 -25.69 2.13 43.13
C ASP A 6 -25.33 0.64 42.99
N CYS A 7 -24.05 0.25 42.85
CA CYS A 7 -22.81 0.43 43.65
C CYS A 7 -22.48 -0.80 44.51
N ASP A 8 -21.28 -1.34 44.26
CA ASP A 8 -20.33 -2.04 45.12
C ASP A 8 -20.82 -3.03 46.19
N THR A 9 -20.29 -4.26 46.12
CA THR A 9 -19.82 -5.04 47.29
C THR A 9 -19.08 -6.31 46.85
N LEU A 10 -17.76 -6.34 47.04
CA LEU A 10 -16.94 -7.56 47.09
C LEU A 10 -16.47 -7.78 48.54
N PRO A 11 -16.49 -9.02 49.07
CA PRO A 11 -15.76 -9.36 50.27
C PRO A 11 -14.54 -10.27 50.02
N GLN A 12 -13.50 -10.03 50.81
CA GLN A 12 -12.24 -10.76 50.95
C GLN A 12 -12.38 -12.07 51.78
N PHE A 13 -11.29 -12.87 51.79
CA PHE A 13 -10.69 -13.68 52.90
C PHE A 13 -10.28 -15.13 52.46
N PRO A 14 -9.38 -15.89 53.17
CA PRO A 14 -7.91 -15.70 53.21
C PRO A 14 -7.02 -16.99 53.43
N TYR A 15 -5.71 -16.77 53.70
CA TYR A 15 -4.74 -17.50 54.56
C TYR A 15 -4.02 -18.85 54.18
N PHE A 16 -2.69 -18.73 53.96
CA PHE A 16 -1.49 -19.48 54.49
C PHE A 16 -1.40 -21.04 54.55
N TYR A 17 -0.26 -21.62 54.09
CA TYR A 17 0.83 -22.15 54.95
C TYR A 17 2.09 -22.62 54.17
N LYS A 18 3.25 -22.59 54.84
CA LYS A 18 4.62 -22.83 54.36
C LYS A 18 5.25 -23.98 55.16
N LYS A 19 6.05 -24.89 54.56
CA LYS A 19 7.06 -25.68 55.30
C LYS A 19 8.24 -26.14 54.42
N ARG A 20 9.42 -26.17 55.03
CA ARG A 20 10.80 -26.34 54.50
C ARG A 20 11.40 -27.69 54.96
N ARG A 21 12.30 -28.27 54.11
CA ARG A 21 13.56 -29.04 54.38
C ARG A 21 13.47 -30.28 55.33
N THR A 22 14.23 -31.38 55.25
CA THR A 22 15.64 -31.77 54.96
C THR A 22 15.68 -33.31 54.82
N GLY A 23 16.54 -33.97 54.03
CA GLY A 23 17.87 -34.44 54.45
C GLY A 23 18.18 -35.88 53.94
N MET A 24 19.42 -36.09 53.46
CA MET A 24 20.03 -37.32 52.88
C MET A 24 20.45 -38.38 53.91
N HIS A 25 20.63 -39.65 53.49
CA HIS A 25 21.83 -40.45 53.85
C HIS A 25 22.17 -41.58 52.84
N LYS A 26 23.48 -41.81 52.69
CA LYS A 26 24.28 -42.61 51.73
C LYS A 26 24.53 -44.08 52.13
N ARG A 27 24.96 -44.91 51.16
CA ARG A 27 26.19 -45.81 51.13
C ARG A 27 26.09 -46.72 49.87
N SER A 28 27.11 -47.22 49.16
CA SER A 28 28.59 -47.30 49.18
C SER A 28 28.99 -48.02 47.85
N SER A 29 30.01 -47.68 47.04
CA SER A 29 31.43 -48.13 47.10
C SER A 29 31.97 -48.13 45.64
N LEU A 30 32.81 -47.19 45.19
CA LEU A 30 34.28 -47.28 44.96
C LEU A 30 34.82 -48.55 44.26
N LEU A 31 35.28 -48.44 43.00
CA LEU A 31 36.69 -48.68 42.61
C LEU A 31 37.01 -48.31 41.12
N LYS A 32 37.88 -47.29 41.00
CA LYS A 32 39.02 -47.05 40.06
C LYS A 32 38.94 -47.52 38.58
N THR A 33 39.01 -46.54 37.68
CA THR A 33 40.07 -46.45 36.64
C THR A 33 40.14 -45.01 36.10
N LEU A 34 41.33 -44.41 36.17
CA LEU A 34 41.66 -43.16 35.48
C LEU A 34 41.69 -43.41 33.96
N PHE A 35 40.97 -42.60 33.20
CA PHE A 35 41.34 -42.28 31.82
C PHE A 35 41.24 -40.77 31.66
N VAL A 36 42.40 -40.12 31.65
CA VAL A 36 42.53 -38.71 31.29
C VAL A 36 42.40 -38.64 29.77
N ALA A 37 41.16 -38.48 29.29
CA ALA A 37 40.91 -38.00 27.95
C ALA A 37 40.72 -36.49 28.07
N GLY A 38 41.79 -35.73 27.78
CA GLY A 38 41.73 -34.29 27.61
C GLY A 38 40.83 -33.98 26.42
N VAL A 39 39.54 -33.82 26.67
CA VAL A 39 38.63 -33.17 25.73
C VAL A 39 38.96 -31.69 25.81
N LEU A 40 39.90 -31.25 24.97
CA LEU A 40 39.93 -29.87 24.52
C LEU A 40 38.57 -29.63 23.85
N PHE A 41 37.61 -29.13 24.64
CA PHE A 41 36.52 -28.34 24.08
C PHE A 41 37.20 -27.13 23.45
N SER A 42 37.59 -27.24 22.18
CA SER A 42 37.52 -26.09 21.31
C SER A 42 36.03 -25.76 21.25
N GLN A 43 35.56 -24.95 22.21
CA GLN A 43 34.45 -24.09 21.89
C GLN A 43 34.98 -23.27 20.72
N THR A 44 34.61 -23.67 19.51
CA THR A 44 34.51 -22.72 18.42
C THR A 44 33.52 -21.71 18.96
N VAL A 45 34.04 -20.65 19.58
CA VAL A 45 33.32 -19.40 19.71
C VAL A 45 33.01 -19.08 18.27
N PHE A 46 31.82 -19.48 17.81
CA PHE A 46 31.24 -18.89 16.62
C PHE A 46 31.05 -17.44 17.02
N GLY A 47 32.10 -16.64 16.84
CA GLY A 47 31.98 -15.20 16.88
C GLY A 47 30.95 -14.91 15.81
N GLN A 48 29.73 -14.58 16.23
CA GLN A 48 28.70 -14.20 15.28
C GLN A 48 29.26 -13.00 14.53
N ASP A 49 29.43 -13.15 13.23
CA ASP A 49 29.82 -12.06 12.37
C ASP A 49 28.71 -10.99 12.37
N ALA A 50 29.06 -9.72 12.19
CA ALA A 50 28.11 -8.61 12.19
C ALA A 50 26.97 -8.83 11.19
N ALA A 51 27.26 -9.48 10.05
CA ALA A 51 26.28 -9.86 9.05
C ALA A 51 25.24 -10.89 9.55
N GLU A 52 25.64 -11.84 10.40
CA GLU A 52 24.75 -12.85 10.97
C GLU A 52 23.87 -12.27 12.08
N LEU A 53 24.44 -11.38 12.90
CA LEU A 53 23.67 -10.59 13.85
C LEU A 53 22.63 -9.72 13.15
N TYR A 54 23.00 -9.06 12.06
CA TYR A 54 22.07 -8.27 11.25
C TYR A 54 20.88 -9.11 10.73
N LYS A 55 21.15 -10.32 10.19
CA LYS A 55 20.10 -11.24 9.75
C LYS A 55 19.20 -11.71 10.91
N THR A 56 19.80 -11.99 12.06
CA THR A 56 19.06 -12.40 13.26
C THR A 56 18.14 -11.28 13.75
N ALA A 57 18.66 -10.05 13.82
CA ALA A 57 17.92 -8.88 14.25
C ALA A 57 16.75 -8.53 13.30
N THR A 58 16.97 -8.58 11.98
CA THR A 58 15.90 -8.41 10.98
C THR A 58 14.85 -9.52 11.06
N GLY A 59 15.25 -10.73 11.44
CA GLY A 59 14.34 -11.83 11.79
C GLY A 59 13.38 -11.46 12.92
N PHE A 60 13.90 -10.99 14.05
CA PHE A 60 13.11 -10.49 15.18
C PHE A 60 12.22 -9.29 14.82
N GLN A 61 12.76 -8.35 14.03
CA GLN A 61 12.00 -7.17 13.56
C GLN A 61 10.77 -7.61 12.77
N ARG A 62 10.91 -8.60 11.87
CA ARG A 62 9.80 -9.12 11.04
C ARG A 62 8.73 -9.85 11.87
N THR A 63 9.11 -10.49 12.98
CA THR A 63 8.15 -11.13 13.90
C THR A 63 7.53 -10.14 14.90
N GLY A 64 7.88 -8.85 14.83
CA GLY A 64 7.39 -7.82 15.75
C GLY A 64 8.10 -7.80 17.12
N ASP A 65 9.15 -8.60 17.30
CA ASP A 65 9.93 -8.61 18.53
C ASP A 65 11.01 -7.51 18.51
N TYR A 66 10.53 -6.26 18.57
CA TYR A 66 11.39 -5.10 18.43
C TYR A 66 12.41 -4.98 19.56
N SER A 67 12.10 -5.50 20.75
CA SER A 67 13.02 -5.47 21.89
C SER A 67 14.24 -6.35 21.65
N ASN A 68 14.06 -7.59 21.18
CA ASN A 68 15.18 -8.45 20.84
C ASN A 68 15.90 -7.98 19.58
N ALA A 69 15.17 -7.49 18.56
CA ALA A 69 15.78 -6.89 17.38
C ALA A 69 16.76 -5.75 17.75
N ILE A 70 16.35 -4.83 18.63
CA ILE A 70 17.21 -3.74 19.12
C ILE A 70 18.46 -4.27 19.83
N LEU A 71 18.33 -5.28 20.69
CA LEU A 71 19.48 -5.86 21.40
C LEU A 71 20.50 -6.43 20.41
N VAL A 72 20.04 -7.22 19.44
CA VAL A 72 20.90 -7.88 18.45
C VAL A 72 21.50 -6.87 17.47
N PHE A 73 20.75 -5.86 17.04
CA PHE A 73 21.31 -4.77 16.22
C PHE A 73 22.41 -4.00 16.96
N ASN A 74 22.24 -3.73 18.25
CA ASN A 74 23.32 -3.10 19.04
C ASN A 74 24.56 -3.99 19.14
N GLN A 75 24.39 -5.32 19.24
CA GLN A 75 25.52 -6.25 19.18
C GLN A 75 26.22 -6.22 17.82
N ALA A 76 25.46 -6.16 16.72
CA ALA A 76 26.04 -6.00 15.38
C ALA A 76 26.86 -4.70 15.27
N LEU A 77 26.36 -3.61 15.83
CA LEU A 77 27.07 -2.32 15.88
C LEU A 77 28.24 -2.29 16.87
N GLN A 78 28.37 -3.25 17.79
CA GLN A 78 29.60 -3.39 18.57
C GLN A 78 30.74 -3.97 17.72
N LEU A 79 30.42 -4.79 16.71
CA LEU A 79 31.40 -5.39 15.80
C LEU A 79 31.72 -4.47 14.61
N ASP A 80 30.71 -3.79 14.08
CA ASP A 80 30.86 -2.79 13.01
C ASP A 80 30.12 -1.49 13.39
N PRO A 81 30.77 -0.60 14.16
CA PRO A 81 30.15 0.61 14.68
C PRO A 81 29.72 1.62 13.61
N ASP A 82 30.22 1.52 12.38
CA ASP A 82 29.92 2.46 11.29
C ASP A 82 29.00 1.92 10.22
N ASN A 83 28.49 0.70 10.40
CA ASN A 83 27.56 0.07 9.48
C ASN A 83 26.28 0.91 9.27
N PHE A 84 26.17 1.54 8.10
CA PHE A 84 25.05 2.41 7.75
C PHE A 84 23.72 1.66 7.79
N GLU A 85 23.67 0.48 7.17
CA GLU A 85 22.43 -0.32 7.05
C GLU A 85 21.93 -0.77 8.42
N THR A 86 22.83 -1.23 9.29
CA THR A 86 22.49 -1.65 10.65
C THR A 86 21.97 -0.47 11.49
N LYS A 87 22.59 0.72 11.38
CA LYS A 87 22.06 1.94 12.04
C LYS A 87 20.68 2.33 11.51
N LYS A 88 20.47 2.25 10.19
CA LYS A 88 19.19 2.55 9.55
C LYS A 88 18.08 1.59 10.04
N GLN A 89 18.34 0.29 10.05
CA GLN A 89 17.38 -0.70 10.58
C GLN A 89 17.15 -0.54 12.09
N LEU A 90 18.18 -0.21 12.86
CA LEU A 90 18.02 0.07 14.29
C LEU A 90 17.11 1.29 14.53
N ALA A 91 17.30 2.38 13.78
CA ALA A 91 16.42 3.55 13.85
C ALA A 91 14.96 3.19 13.50
N TYR A 92 14.77 2.41 12.44
CA TYR A 92 13.45 1.92 12.05
C TYR A 92 12.82 1.02 13.11
N THR A 93 13.61 0.15 13.75
CA THR A 93 13.12 -0.70 14.84
C THR A 93 12.67 0.11 16.06
N TYR A 94 13.43 1.15 16.42
CA TYR A 94 13.00 2.06 17.49
C TYR A 94 11.71 2.81 17.12
N TYR A 95 11.56 3.22 15.86
CA TYR A 95 10.32 3.82 15.35
C TYR A 95 9.14 2.85 15.49
N LEU A 96 9.29 1.60 15.03
CA LEU A 96 8.25 0.57 15.13
C LEU A 96 7.89 0.23 16.59
N LYS A 97 8.86 0.31 17.50
CA LYS A 97 8.65 0.14 18.94
C LYS A 97 7.94 1.33 19.60
N GLY A 98 7.88 2.49 18.95
CA GLY A 98 7.31 3.73 19.50
C GLY A 98 8.31 4.64 20.21
N ASP A 99 9.61 4.28 20.29
CA ASP A 99 10.64 5.10 20.93
C ASP A 99 11.18 6.15 19.94
N MET A 100 10.36 7.17 19.68
CA MET A 100 10.63 8.21 18.69
C MET A 100 11.87 9.05 19.00
N ASN A 101 12.26 9.16 20.28
CA ASN A 101 13.44 9.91 20.70
C ASN A 101 14.74 9.19 20.29
N LYS A 102 14.82 7.88 20.54
CA LYS A 102 15.98 7.09 20.11
C LYS A 102 16.03 6.91 18.61
N ALA A 103 14.88 6.67 17.97
CA ALA A 103 14.79 6.57 16.52
C ALA A 103 15.36 7.82 15.83
N LYS A 104 14.94 9.01 16.29
CA LYS A 104 15.44 10.30 15.80
C LYS A 104 16.95 10.46 16.02
N THR A 105 17.44 10.17 17.23
CA THR A 105 18.86 10.29 17.59
C THR A 105 19.76 9.47 16.67
N ILE A 106 19.28 8.31 16.22
CA ILE A 106 20.03 7.40 15.36
C ILE A 106 19.90 7.78 13.89
N VAL A 107 18.71 8.20 13.41
CA VAL A 107 18.47 8.48 11.98
C VAL A 107 19.07 9.83 11.53
N ASP A 108 19.05 10.87 12.37
CA ASP A 108 19.45 12.22 11.95
C ASP A 108 20.90 12.28 11.41
N PRO A 109 21.90 11.65 12.07
CA PRO A 109 23.27 11.63 11.54
C PRO A 109 23.40 10.89 10.21
N LEU A 110 22.52 9.91 9.93
CA LEU A 110 22.55 9.12 8.70
C LEU A 110 22.17 9.96 7.48
N LEU A 111 21.32 10.97 7.65
CA LEU A 111 20.84 11.78 6.53
C LEU A 111 21.98 12.53 5.82
N SER A 112 23.09 12.79 6.52
CA SER A 112 24.26 13.51 6.01
C SER A 112 25.38 12.59 5.50
N LYS A 113 25.17 11.26 5.54
CA LYS A 113 26.16 10.27 5.08
C LYS A 113 26.11 10.10 3.56
N LYS A 114 27.18 9.59 2.97
CA LYS A 114 27.30 9.36 1.52
C LYS A 114 26.32 8.28 1.06
N GLU A 115 26.14 7.28 1.91
CA GLU A 115 25.33 6.08 1.76
C GLU A 115 23.83 6.32 1.93
N VAL A 116 23.42 7.55 2.30
CA VAL A 116 21.99 7.86 2.49
C VAL A 116 21.18 7.54 1.24
N ASP A 117 20.09 6.82 1.45
CA ASP A 117 19.16 6.34 0.44
C ASP A 117 17.75 6.89 0.70
N VAL A 118 16.80 6.55 -0.19
CA VAL A 118 15.39 6.90 -0.05
C VAL A 118 14.83 6.42 1.29
N GLN A 119 15.12 5.18 1.68
CA GLN A 119 14.57 4.57 2.89
C GLN A 119 14.97 5.32 4.17
N ALA A 120 16.23 5.78 4.27
CA ALA A 120 16.67 6.59 5.40
C ALA A 120 15.89 7.91 5.52
N PHE A 121 15.60 8.56 4.39
CA PHE A 121 14.75 9.77 4.38
C PHE A 121 13.30 9.45 4.75
N GLN A 122 12.73 8.33 4.29
CA GLN A 122 11.38 7.90 4.68
C GLN A 122 11.30 7.62 6.18
N ILE A 123 12.26 6.88 6.73
CA ILE A 123 12.32 6.58 8.17
C ILE A 123 12.38 7.90 8.97
N ALA A 124 13.27 8.82 8.59
CA ALA A 124 13.35 10.11 9.27
C ALA A 124 12.05 10.90 9.15
N GLY A 125 11.53 11.08 7.93
CA GLY A 125 10.27 11.80 7.68
C GLY A 125 9.12 11.24 8.50
N ASN A 126 8.96 9.91 8.54
CA ASN A 126 7.93 9.23 9.32
C ASN A 126 8.11 9.40 10.82
N ILE A 127 9.35 9.37 11.34
CA ILE A 127 9.63 9.69 12.75
C ILE A 127 9.16 11.11 13.08
N TYR A 128 9.46 12.10 12.23
CA TYR A 128 9.02 13.48 12.45
C TYR A 128 7.51 13.67 12.29
N VAL A 129 6.87 12.95 11.35
CA VAL A 129 5.40 12.94 11.22
C VAL A 129 4.73 12.38 12.46
N SER A 130 5.20 11.24 12.97
CA SER A 130 4.65 10.60 14.18
C SER A 130 4.86 11.41 15.45
N ARG A 131 5.80 12.37 15.43
CA ARG A 131 6.02 13.35 16.51
C ARG A 131 5.24 14.64 16.31
N GLU A 132 4.40 14.72 15.28
CA GLU A 132 3.66 15.93 14.87
C GLU A 132 4.57 17.13 14.50
N GLU A 133 5.85 16.87 14.22
CA GLU A 133 6.83 17.86 13.80
C GLU A 133 6.79 18.06 12.27
N TRP A 134 5.58 18.34 11.74
CA TRP A 134 5.29 18.29 10.30
C TRP A 134 6.13 19.24 9.46
N LYS A 135 6.48 20.43 9.98
CA LYS A 135 7.36 21.38 9.27
C LYS A 135 8.78 20.83 9.09
N THR A 136 9.26 20.04 10.04
CA THR A 136 10.57 19.40 9.95
C THR A 136 10.52 18.22 8.98
N ALA A 137 9.46 17.39 9.05
CA ALA A 137 9.21 16.33 8.09
C ALA A 137 9.16 16.87 6.64
N GLN A 138 8.50 18.02 6.43
CA GLN A 138 8.44 18.67 5.12
C GLN A 138 9.83 19.01 4.58
N LYS A 139 10.69 19.63 5.39
CA LYS A 139 12.08 19.94 4.99
C LYS A 139 12.89 18.68 4.67
N ILE A 140 12.63 17.58 5.37
CA ILE A 140 13.27 16.28 5.12
C ILE A 140 12.83 15.75 3.76
N TYR A 141 11.52 15.69 3.47
CA TYR A 141 11.03 15.22 2.18
C TYR A 141 11.42 16.13 1.01
N GLU A 142 11.41 17.45 1.19
CA GLU A 142 11.93 18.38 0.18
C GLU A 142 13.41 18.13 -0.14
N ARG A 143 14.23 17.86 0.88
CA ARG A 143 15.63 17.50 0.68
C ARG A 143 15.78 16.15 0.01
N ALA A 144 14.97 15.17 0.39
CA ALA A 144 14.95 13.84 -0.19
C ALA A 144 14.59 13.90 -1.68
N LEU A 145 13.51 14.60 -2.04
CA LEU A 145 13.04 14.77 -3.42
C LEU A 145 14.05 15.55 -4.30
N ARG A 146 14.82 16.48 -3.74
CA ARG A 146 15.95 17.09 -4.48
C ARG A 146 17.07 16.09 -4.79
N LYS A 147 17.31 15.12 -3.90
CA LYS A 147 18.38 14.12 -4.08
C LYS A 147 17.92 12.90 -4.90
N PHE A 148 16.65 12.54 -4.79
CA PHE A 148 16.03 11.39 -5.43
C PHE A 148 14.72 11.80 -6.13
N PRO A 149 14.82 12.59 -7.22
CA PRO A 149 13.65 13.15 -7.90
C PRO A 149 12.80 12.11 -8.66
N GLU A 150 13.28 10.87 -8.78
CA GLU A 150 12.58 9.77 -9.46
C GLU A 150 11.97 8.74 -8.48
N SER A 151 11.93 9.03 -7.17
CA SER A 151 11.36 8.11 -6.17
C SER A 151 9.86 8.32 -5.99
N GLY A 152 9.07 7.33 -6.41
CA GLY A 152 7.63 7.31 -6.17
C GLY A 152 7.26 7.28 -4.70
N GLU A 153 8.08 6.61 -3.87
CA GLU A 153 7.91 6.52 -2.42
C GLU A 153 7.96 7.90 -1.74
N LEU A 154 8.95 8.72 -2.10
CA LEU A 154 9.10 10.05 -1.49
C LEU A 154 7.96 10.98 -1.88
N TYR A 155 7.50 10.91 -3.13
CA TYR A 155 6.30 11.64 -3.55
C TYR A 155 5.05 11.15 -2.81
N ASN A 156 4.98 9.84 -2.51
CA ASN A 156 3.90 9.26 -1.72
C ASN A 156 3.85 9.81 -0.31
N ASP A 157 4.99 9.75 0.39
CA ASP A 157 5.13 10.20 1.76
C ASP A 157 4.95 11.71 1.88
N ASN A 158 5.44 12.49 0.91
CA ASN A 158 5.20 13.92 0.85
C ASN A 158 3.71 14.24 0.67
N GLY A 159 2.99 13.51 -0.19
CA GLY A 159 1.54 13.66 -0.32
C GLY A 159 0.83 13.34 1.00
N ASN A 160 1.17 12.21 1.64
CA ASN A 160 0.61 11.84 2.95
C ASN A 160 0.86 12.92 4.02
N LEU A 161 2.05 13.52 4.04
CA LEU A 161 2.36 14.65 4.92
C LEU A 161 1.48 15.88 4.61
N LEU A 162 1.29 16.22 3.33
CA LEU A 162 0.47 17.35 2.91
C LEU A 162 -1.01 17.18 3.29
N MET A 163 -1.50 15.94 3.38
CA MET A 163 -2.82 15.65 3.95
C MET A 163 -2.94 16.06 5.42
N ASN A 164 -1.88 15.90 6.21
CA ASN A 164 -1.88 16.35 7.62
C ASN A 164 -1.99 17.89 7.71
N PHE A 165 -1.46 18.61 6.73
CA PHE A 165 -1.66 20.05 6.57
C PHE A 165 -3.02 20.43 5.95
N LYS A 166 -3.87 19.45 5.61
CA LYS A 166 -5.13 19.63 4.86
C LYS A 166 -4.94 20.31 3.50
N MET A 167 -3.76 20.19 2.91
CA MET A 167 -3.43 20.74 1.59
C MET A 167 -3.77 19.72 0.50
N TYR A 168 -5.06 19.49 0.26
CA TYR A 168 -5.54 18.41 -0.60
C TYR A 168 -5.03 18.49 -2.05
N ASP A 169 -5.03 19.68 -2.66
CA ASP A 169 -4.51 19.89 -4.04
C ASP A 169 -3.02 19.57 -4.12
N ALA A 170 -2.24 20.07 -3.16
CA ALA A 170 -0.81 19.83 -3.12
C ALA A 170 -0.51 18.35 -2.89
N SER A 171 -1.31 17.68 -2.06
CA SER A 171 -1.21 16.24 -1.82
C SER A 171 -1.48 15.44 -3.09
N LEU A 172 -2.57 15.75 -3.80
CA LEU A 172 -2.90 15.10 -5.07
C LEU A 172 -1.76 15.29 -6.08
N ASN A 173 -1.29 16.53 -6.24
CA ASN A 173 -0.18 16.83 -7.14
C ASN A 173 1.11 16.08 -6.77
N SER A 174 1.37 15.87 -5.47
CA SER A 174 2.51 15.05 -5.03
C SER A 174 2.37 13.61 -5.50
N TRP A 175 1.22 12.96 -5.28
CA TRP A 175 1.00 11.58 -5.72
C TRP A 175 1.00 11.45 -7.25
N LEU A 176 0.41 12.40 -7.95
CA LEU A 176 0.43 12.44 -9.41
C LEU A 176 1.85 12.61 -9.96
N LYS A 177 2.67 13.45 -9.32
CA LYS A 177 4.10 13.55 -9.68
C LYS A 177 4.84 12.26 -9.38
N GLY A 178 4.48 11.57 -8.30
CA GLY A 178 4.96 10.22 -8.01
C GLY A 178 4.60 9.20 -9.09
N ILE A 179 3.38 9.26 -9.64
CA ILE A 179 2.97 8.43 -10.78
C ILE A 179 3.78 8.76 -12.04
N GLU A 180 4.01 10.05 -12.31
CA GLU A 180 4.82 10.49 -13.46
C GLU A 180 6.27 10.01 -13.35
N LYS A 181 6.83 10.03 -12.14
CA LYS A 181 8.24 9.77 -11.86
C LYS A 181 8.57 8.30 -11.65
N ASP A 182 7.66 7.57 -11.00
CA ASP A 182 7.75 6.15 -10.80
C ASP A 182 6.34 5.53 -10.94
N PRO A 183 5.94 5.21 -12.18
CA PRO A 183 4.62 4.65 -12.45
C PRO A 183 4.49 3.21 -11.95
N ALA A 184 5.57 2.58 -11.43
CA ALA A 184 5.52 1.25 -10.86
C ALA A 184 5.18 1.28 -9.35
N PHE A 185 5.12 2.45 -8.71
CA PHE A 185 4.82 2.55 -7.29
C PHE A 185 3.31 2.61 -7.00
N PRO A 186 2.69 1.51 -6.49
CA PRO A 186 1.24 1.41 -6.35
C PRO A 186 0.65 2.39 -5.33
N GLY A 187 1.46 2.82 -4.35
CA GLY A 187 1.00 3.69 -3.28
C GLY A 187 0.43 5.02 -3.78
N ASN A 188 1.00 5.56 -4.87
CA ASN A 188 0.55 6.82 -5.45
C ASN A 188 -0.82 6.69 -6.12
N TYR A 189 -1.07 5.60 -6.84
CA TYR A 189 -2.38 5.31 -7.44
C TYR A 189 -3.46 5.12 -6.37
N TYR A 190 -3.16 4.39 -5.29
CA TYR A 190 -4.10 4.21 -4.18
C TYR A 190 -4.53 5.55 -3.57
N ASN A 191 -3.56 6.40 -3.22
CA ASN A 191 -3.87 7.68 -2.58
C ASN A 191 -4.58 8.63 -3.54
N ALA A 192 -4.14 8.71 -4.79
CA ALA A 192 -4.83 9.50 -5.82
C ALA A 192 -6.28 9.03 -6.03
N THR A 193 -6.51 7.72 -6.07
CA THR A 193 -7.86 7.13 -6.18
C THR A 193 -8.76 7.57 -5.03
N LYS A 194 -8.27 7.48 -3.80
CA LYS A 194 -9.03 7.92 -2.61
C LYS A 194 -9.35 9.41 -2.69
N THR A 195 -8.39 10.24 -3.09
CA THR A 195 -8.59 11.68 -3.19
C THR A 195 -9.58 12.06 -4.30
N TYR A 196 -9.53 11.42 -5.46
CA TYR A 196 -10.54 11.61 -6.50
C TYR A 196 -11.93 11.14 -6.09
N TYR A 197 -12.01 10.11 -5.23
CA TYR A 197 -13.28 9.62 -4.72
C TYR A 197 -13.97 10.65 -3.84
N TYR A 198 -13.20 11.39 -3.02
CA TYR A 198 -13.70 12.53 -2.25
C TYR A 198 -13.99 13.76 -3.13
N SER A 199 -13.27 13.92 -4.24
CA SER A 199 -13.43 15.03 -5.19
C SER A 199 -14.54 14.81 -6.23
N ASN A 200 -15.31 13.72 -6.11
CA ASN A 200 -16.33 13.26 -7.07
C ASN A 200 -15.84 13.24 -8.53
N ASN A 201 -14.64 12.70 -8.75
CA ASN A 201 -14.08 12.50 -10.08
C ASN A 201 -14.04 10.99 -10.42
N PRO A 202 -15.18 10.39 -10.81
CA PRO A 202 -15.27 8.93 -10.97
C PRO A 202 -14.38 8.40 -12.09
N LEU A 203 -14.04 9.20 -13.10
CA LEU A 203 -13.14 8.80 -14.19
C LEU A 203 -11.77 8.36 -13.65
N TRP A 204 -11.11 9.22 -12.88
CA TRP A 204 -9.79 8.91 -12.35
C TRP A 204 -9.84 7.89 -11.21
N CYS A 205 -10.96 7.82 -10.48
CA CYS A 205 -11.18 6.72 -9.53
C CYS A 205 -11.21 5.36 -10.23
N ILE A 206 -11.90 5.27 -11.36
CA ILE A 206 -11.99 4.04 -12.15
C ILE A 206 -10.61 3.64 -12.67
N ILE A 207 -9.91 4.58 -13.31
CA ILE A 207 -8.62 4.31 -13.93
C ILE A 207 -7.54 3.98 -12.90
N TYR A 208 -7.30 4.88 -11.92
CA TYR A 208 -6.23 4.67 -10.94
C TYR A 208 -6.56 3.60 -9.92
N GLY A 209 -7.84 3.43 -9.57
CA GLY A 209 -8.26 2.39 -8.66
C GLY A 209 -8.02 1.00 -9.25
N GLU A 210 -8.34 0.83 -10.53
CA GLU A 210 -8.10 -0.43 -11.21
C GLU A 210 -6.61 -0.68 -11.48
N ILE A 211 -5.82 0.33 -11.87
CA ILE A 211 -4.36 0.21 -11.95
C ILE A 211 -3.79 -0.26 -10.61
N PHE A 212 -4.16 0.40 -9.50
CA PHE A 212 -3.71 0.01 -8.17
C PHE A 212 -4.06 -1.45 -7.85
N MET A 213 -5.30 -1.87 -8.09
CA MET A 213 -5.72 -3.25 -7.80
C MET A 213 -4.94 -4.28 -8.63
N ASN A 214 -4.53 -3.97 -9.86
CA ASN A 214 -3.72 -4.88 -10.66
C ASN A 214 -2.24 -4.92 -10.21
N MET A 215 -1.71 -3.84 -9.63
CA MET A 215 -0.36 -3.81 -9.05
C MET A 215 -0.30 -4.49 -7.69
N GLU A 216 -1.32 -4.25 -6.85
CA GLU A 216 -1.44 -4.75 -5.49
C GLU A 216 -2.78 -5.50 -5.35
N SER A 217 -2.80 -6.77 -5.76
CA SER A 217 -4.05 -7.52 -5.96
C SER A 217 -4.64 -8.23 -4.73
N PHE A 218 -3.84 -8.43 -3.69
CA PHE A 218 -4.22 -9.28 -2.55
C PHE A 218 -3.94 -8.62 -1.20
N THR A 219 -4.46 -7.41 -0.99
CA THR A 219 -4.31 -6.68 0.28
C THR A 219 -5.64 -6.11 0.79
N THR A 220 -5.64 -5.61 2.03
CA THR A 220 -6.78 -4.88 2.61
C THR A 220 -7.09 -3.60 1.84
N ARG A 221 -6.06 -2.93 1.31
CA ARG A 221 -6.21 -1.75 0.44
C ARG A 221 -6.90 -2.10 -0.87
N THR A 222 -6.61 -3.27 -1.46
CA THR A 222 -7.36 -3.76 -2.63
C THR A 222 -8.85 -3.91 -2.31
N ALA A 223 -9.19 -4.43 -1.13
CA ALA A 223 -10.58 -4.59 -0.71
C ALA A 223 -11.30 -3.24 -0.51
N GLU A 224 -10.60 -2.23 0.00
CA GLU A 224 -11.12 -0.85 0.09
C GLU A 224 -11.35 -0.26 -1.31
N VAL A 225 -10.33 -0.28 -2.18
CA VAL A 225 -10.40 0.30 -3.53
C VAL A 225 -11.45 -0.41 -4.38
N ARG A 226 -11.69 -1.70 -4.16
CA ARG A 226 -12.78 -2.43 -4.80
C ARG A 226 -14.14 -1.75 -4.67
N ASN A 227 -14.47 -1.32 -3.45
CA ASN A 227 -15.73 -0.64 -3.18
C ASN A 227 -15.76 0.75 -3.83
N ILE A 228 -14.65 1.49 -3.74
CA ILE A 228 -14.49 2.79 -4.41
C ILE A 228 -14.71 2.66 -5.92
N LEU A 229 -14.15 1.63 -6.54
CA LEU A 229 -14.26 1.35 -7.97
C LEU A 229 -15.71 1.11 -8.39
N LEU A 230 -16.43 0.21 -7.69
CA LEU A 230 -17.84 -0.08 -7.95
C LEU A 230 -18.71 1.18 -7.79
N GLU A 231 -18.53 1.93 -6.70
CA GLU A 231 -19.29 3.16 -6.46
C GLU A 231 -18.98 4.25 -7.48
N SER A 232 -17.73 4.32 -7.97
CA SER A 232 -17.36 5.26 -9.03
C SER A 232 -18.04 4.94 -10.36
N TYR A 233 -18.18 3.66 -10.71
CA TYR A 233 -18.98 3.24 -11.85
C TYR A 233 -20.46 3.62 -11.70
N LYS A 234 -21.05 3.35 -10.53
CA LYS A 234 -22.44 3.75 -10.24
C LYS A 234 -22.63 5.26 -10.38
N ARG A 235 -21.74 6.07 -9.79
CA ARG A 235 -21.78 7.54 -9.90
C ARG A 235 -21.69 8.01 -11.35
N LEU A 236 -20.74 7.46 -12.11
CA LEU A 236 -20.53 7.85 -13.51
C LEU A 236 -21.79 7.63 -14.37
N PHE A 237 -22.51 6.53 -14.14
CA PHE A 237 -23.68 6.17 -14.94
C PHE A 237 -25.01 6.70 -14.39
N ASN A 238 -25.09 7.00 -13.09
CA ASN A 238 -26.27 7.61 -12.48
C ASN A 238 -26.33 9.14 -12.67
N ASP A 239 -25.21 9.77 -13.03
CA ASP A 239 -25.14 11.19 -13.38
C ASP A 239 -24.62 11.37 -14.82
N PRO A 240 -25.52 11.38 -15.83
CA PRO A 240 -25.14 11.58 -17.23
C PRO A 240 -24.39 12.89 -17.49
N ALA A 241 -24.51 13.91 -16.62
CA ALA A 241 -23.77 15.15 -16.79
C ALA A 241 -22.25 14.95 -16.65
N LEU A 242 -21.80 13.92 -15.93
CA LEU A 242 -20.38 13.57 -15.80
C LEU A 242 -19.79 13.02 -17.10
N LEU A 243 -20.63 12.43 -17.96
CA LEU A 243 -20.27 11.89 -19.27
C LEU A 243 -20.46 12.91 -20.41
N ASN A 244 -21.28 13.94 -20.18
CA ASN A 244 -21.44 15.04 -21.12
C ASN A 244 -20.18 15.91 -21.14
N SER A 245 -19.38 15.80 -22.19
CA SER A 245 -18.36 16.79 -22.48
C SER A 245 -19.03 18.02 -23.12
N VAL A 246 -19.00 19.18 -22.46
CA VAL A 246 -19.27 20.44 -23.15
C VAL A 246 -18.24 20.56 -24.28
N MET A 247 -18.69 20.42 -25.52
CA MET A 247 -17.85 20.73 -26.68
C MET A 247 -17.47 22.21 -26.55
N PRO A 248 -16.18 22.58 -26.54
CA PRO A 248 -15.83 23.97 -26.74
C PRO A 248 -16.34 24.34 -28.12
N GLU A 249 -17.13 25.41 -28.21
CA GLU A 249 -17.54 26.00 -29.48
C GLU A 249 -16.34 26.06 -30.45
N GLU A 250 -16.56 25.60 -31.68
CA GLU A 250 -15.60 25.66 -32.77
C GLU A 250 -15.18 27.12 -32.99
N GLY A 251 -14.09 27.55 -32.32
CA GLY A 251 -13.68 28.95 -32.43
C GLY A 251 -12.53 29.40 -31.54
N LYS A 252 -12.19 28.69 -30.46
CA LYS A 252 -11.06 29.09 -29.59
C LYS A 252 -9.97 28.03 -29.56
N LYS A 253 -9.03 28.14 -30.51
CA LYS A 253 -7.69 27.53 -30.46
C LYS A 253 -6.92 28.08 -29.24
N LYS A 254 -7.23 27.59 -28.04
CA LYS A 254 -6.28 27.59 -26.92
C LYS A 254 -5.74 26.17 -26.82
N SER A 255 -4.41 26.06 -26.80
CA SER A 255 -3.62 24.82 -26.66
C SER A 255 -4.39 23.76 -25.86
N ARG A 256 -5.00 22.78 -26.56
CA ARG A 256 -5.63 21.62 -25.92
C ARG A 256 -4.49 20.74 -25.44
N SER A 257 -4.25 20.72 -24.13
CA SER A 257 -3.32 19.76 -23.53
C SER A 257 -3.80 18.34 -23.86
N ALA A 258 -2.87 17.44 -24.24
CA ALA A 258 -3.17 16.03 -24.51
C ALA A 258 -4.01 15.39 -23.38
N ASN A 259 -3.78 15.82 -22.14
CA ASN A 259 -4.47 15.38 -20.94
C ASN A 259 -5.98 15.68 -20.97
N SER A 260 -6.36 16.84 -21.50
CA SER A 260 -7.78 17.21 -21.66
C SER A 260 -8.47 16.41 -22.77
N GLY A 261 -7.72 16.02 -23.81
CA GLY A 261 -8.20 15.19 -24.90
C GLY A 261 -8.52 13.76 -24.45
N PHE A 262 -7.61 13.13 -23.70
CA PHE A 262 -7.80 11.78 -23.16
C PHE A 262 -9.10 11.66 -22.34
N ALA A 263 -9.28 12.55 -21.37
CA ALA A 263 -10.44 12.52 -20.48
C ALA A 263 -11.75 12.75 -21.25
N GLN A 264 -11.74 13.62 -22.27
CA GLN A 264 -12.89 13.85 -23.14
C GLN A 264 -13.22 12.60 -23.97
N SER A 265 -12.22 11.98 -24.61
CA SER A 265 -12.39 10.74 -25.36
C SER A 265 -12.92 9.60 -24.48
N TYR A 266 -12.42 9.49 -23.24
CA TYR A 266 -12.89 8.48 -22.29
C TYR A 266 -14.36 8.68 -21.95
N LYS A 267 -14.76 9.92 -21.64
CA LYS A 267 -16.16 10.26 -21.36
C LYS A 267 -17.06 9.99 -22.56
N GLN A 268 -16.61 10.31 -23.77
CA GLN A 268 -17.35 10.03 -25.00
C GLN A 268 -17.56 8.52 -25.21
N ALA A 269 -16.50 7.72 -25.08
CA ALA A 269 -16.56 6.27 -25.23
C ALA A 269 -17.46 5.60 -24.18
N MET A 270 -17.38 6.03 -22.91
CA MET A 270 -18.26 5.57 -21.83
C MET A 270 -19.70 6.04 -22.02
N GLY A 271 -19.92 7.27 -22.48
CA GLY A 271 -21.24 7.86 -22.72
C GLY A 271 -22.08 7.09 -23.73
N LYS A 272 -21.44 6.52 -24.77
CA LYS A 272 -22.08 5.60 -25.72
C LYS A 272 -22.70 4.36 -25.05
N GLN A 273 -22.27 4.01 -23.84
CA GLN A 273 -22.73 2.81 -23.12
C GLN A 273 -23.88 3.08 -22.14
N LEU A 274 -24.39 4.32 -22.05
CA LEU A 274 -25.51 4.67 -21.15
C LEU A 274 -26.74 3.77 -21.32
N GLY A 275 -27.03 3.33 -22.54
CA GLY A 275 -28.15 2.42 -22.82
C GLY A 275 -28.03 1.03 -22.19
N VAL A 276 -26.81 0.58 -21.88
CA VAL A 276 -26.53 -0.75 -21.31
C VAL A 276 -26.95 -0.84 -19.83
N VAL A 277 -26.92 0.28 -19.12
CA VAL A 277 -27.11 0.34 -17.66
C VAL A 277 -28.50 0.85 -17.26
N THR A 278 -29.47 0.83 -18.19
CA THR A 278 -30.85 1.31 -17.95
C THR A 278 -31.57 0.53 -16.85
N GLY A 279 -31.23 -0.76 -16.67
CA GLY A 279 -31.73 -1.61 -15.57
C GLY A 279 -30.93 -1.49 -14.27
N GLY A 280 -29.90 -0.64 -14.22
CA GLY A 280 -28.97 -0.51 -13.11
C GLY A 280 -27.54 -0.91 -13.44
N VAL A 281 -26.62 -0.62 -12.53
CA VAL A 281 -25.19 -0.95 -12.62
C VAL A 281 -24.92 -2.23 -11.82
N ASP A 282 -25.25 -3.37 -12.41
CA ASP A 282 -24.91 -4.69 -11.89
C ASP A 282 -23.68 -5.29 -12.60
N LEU A 283 -23.30 -6.51 -12.22
CA LEU A 283 -22.10 -7.15 -12.74
C LEU A 283 -22.18 -7.43 -14.25
N ASP A 284 -23.33 -7.90 -14.73
CA ASP A 284 -23.51 -8.30 -16.12
C ASP A 284 -23.52 -7.04 -17.02
N ALA A 285 -24.17 -5.97 -16.56
CA ALA A 285 -24.11 -4.65 -17.19
C ALA A 285 -22.68 -4.08 -17.20
N LEU A 286 -21.93 -4.19 -16.10
CA LEU A 286 -20.53 -3.73 -16.04
C LEU A 286 -19.62 -4.49 -17.00
N ILE A 287 -19.75 -5.81 -17.09
CA ILE A 287 -19.00 -6.63 -18.05
C ILE A 287 -19.30 -6.17 -19.48
N MET A 288 -20.57 -5.94 -19.81
CA MET A 288 -20.98 -5.49 -21.14
C MET A 288 -20.46 -4.08 -21.46
N VAL A 289 -20.65 -3.11 -20.55
CA VAL A 289 -20.13 -1.74 -20.67
C VAL A 289 -18.62 -1.77 -20.92
N ARG A 290 -17.87 -2.49 -20.08
CA ARG A 290 -16.41 -2.54 -20.15
C ARG A 290 -15.93 -3.22 -21.42
N THR A 291 -16.59 -4.28 -21.86
CA THR A 291 -16.30 -4.94 -23.15
C THR A 291 -16.50 -3.98 -24.32
N ARG A 292 -17.66 -3.31 -24.38
CA ARG A 292 -17.96 -2.35 -25.46
C ARG A 292 -17.04 -1.14 -25.45
N PHE A 293 -16.73 -0.61 -24.26
CA PHE A 293 -15.76 0.47 -24.08
C PHE A 293 -14.39 0.09 -24.65
N LEU A 294 -13.88 -1.11 -24.35
CA LEU A 294 -12.57 -1.54 -24.84
C LEU A 294 -12.48 -1.65 -26.36
N LEU A 295 -13.54 -2.17 -26.98
CA LEU A 295 -13.64 -2.28 -28.44
C LEU A 295 -13.79 -0.90 -29.09
N ASP A 296 -14.61 -0.01 -28.53
CA ASP A 296 -14.74 1.37 -29.01
C ASP A 296 -13.45 2.16 -28.84
N TRP A 297 -12.74 1.97 -27.72
CA TRP A 297 -11.47 2.62 -27.45
C TRP A 297 -10.38 2.19 -28.42
N ASP A 298 -10.25 0.88 -28.67
CA ASP A 298 -9.29 0.34 -29.63
C ASP A 298 -9.44 0.96 -31.02
N ASN A 299 -10.68 0.99 -31.51
CA ASN A 299 -10.97 1.42 -32.87
C ASN A 299 -10.82 2.94 -33.08
N ASN A 300 -11.04 3.76 -32.04
CA ASN A 300 -11.20 5.20 -32.21
C ASN A 300 -10.16 6.06 -31.48
N TYR A 301 -9.52 5.53 -30.43
CA TYR A 301 -8.73 6.36 -29.50
C TYR A 301 -7.37 5.77 -29.12
N ALA A 302 -7.17 4.46 -29.24
CA ALA A 302 -5.94 3.80 -28.78
C ALA A 302 -4.67 4.24 -29.53
N ALA A 303 -4.79 4.71 -30.78
CA ALA A 303 -3.66 5.24 -31.55
C ALA A 303 -3.18 6.59 -30.99
N ASP A 304 -4.10 7.46 -30.61
CA ASP A 304 -3.79 8.78 -30.03
C ASP A 304 -3.44 8.69 -28.54
N TYR A 305 -4.06 7.72 -27.85
CA TYR A 305 -3.98 7.53 -26.42
C TYR A 305 -3.69 6.08 -26.06
N PRO A 306 -2.47 5.58 -26.34
CA PRO A 306 -2.05 4.27 -25.86
C PRO A 306 -2.11 4.25 -24.33
N PHE A 307 -2.69 3.18 -23.76
CA PHE A 307 -2.90 3.08 -22.32
C PHE A 307 -2.84 1.63 -21.83
N SER A 308 -1.90 1.36 -20.92
CA SER A 308 -1.49 0.02 -20.49
C SER A 308 -2.62 -0.74 -19.82
N LEU A 309 -3.47 -0.07 -19.04
CA LEU A 309 -4.63 -0.71 -18.42
C LEU A 309 -5.58 -1.27 -19.48
N PHE A 310 -5.87 -0.49 -20.53
CA PHE A 310 -6.79 -0.92 -21.58
C PHE A 310 -6.16 -2.01 -22.45
N ASP A 311 -4.86 -1.93 -22.72
CA ASP A 311 -4.12 -3.00 -23.41
C ASP A 311 -4.15 -4.32 -22.62
N PHE A 312 -3.95 -4.24 -21.30
CA PHE A 312 -4.02 -5.38 -20.39
C PHE A 312 -5.43 -6.00 -20.37
N GLN A 313 -6.47 -5.17 -20.27
CA GLN A 313 -7.86 -5.60 -20.31
C GLN A 313 -8.23 -6.23 -21.67
N ARG A 314 -7.76 -5.68 -22.80
CA ARG A 314 -7.96 -6.30 -24.13
C ARG A 314 -7.26 -7.64 -24.24
N LYS A 315 -6.07 -7.80 -23.64
CA LYS A 315 -5.41 -9.11 -23.56
C LYS A 315 -6.29 -10.12 -22.81
N LEU A 316 -6.81 -9.75 -21.64
CA LEU A 316 -7.75 -10.58 -20.88
C LEU A 316 -9.00 -10.94 -21.71
N LEU A 317 -9.51 -10.00 -22.51
CA LEU A 317 -10.65 -10.24 -23.40
C LEU A 317 -10.33 -11.25 -24.51
N ARG A 318 -9.20 -11.09 -25.21
CA ARG A 318 -8.76 -12.03 -26.25
C ARG A 318 -8.46 -13.43 -25.70
N ASP A 319 -7.93 -13.51 -24.49
CA ASP A 319 -7.56 -14.77 -23.83
C ASP A 319 -8.77 -15.46 -23.17
N GLY A 320 -9.98 -14.88 -23.24
CA GLY A 320 -11.19 -15.45 -22.63
C GLY A 320 -11.24 -15.33 -21.10
N LEU A 321 -10.39 -14.48 -20.50
CA LEU A 321 -10.26 -14.31 -19.05
C LEU A 321 -11.02 -13.11 -18.49
N PHE A 322 -11.62 -12.29 -19.36
CA PHE A 322 -12.21 -11.02 -18.97
C PHE A 322 -13.42 -11.15 -18.03
N GLU A 323 -14.23 -12.20 -18.17
CA GLU A 323 -15.33 -12.43 -17.21
C GLU A 323 -14.79 -12.70 -15.81
N ALA A 324 -13.86 -13.64 -15.66
CA ALA A 324 -13.21 -13.96 -14.39
C ALA A 324 -12.51 -12.73 -13.78
N TYR A 325 -11.91 -11.89 -14.61
CA TYR A 325 -11.34 -10.61 -14.20
C TYR A 325 -12.37 -9.66 -13.58
N ASN A 326 -13.52 -9.48 -14.25
CA ASN A 326 -14.59 -8.62 -13.75
C ASN A 326 -15.27 -9.20 -12.50
N GLN A 327 -15.36 -10.53 -12.38
CA GLN A 327 -15.79 -11.19 -11.16
C GLN A 327 -14.85 -10.86 -9.99
N TRP A 328 -13.54 -10.95 -10.18
CA TRP A 328 -12.56 -10.58 -9.15
C TRP A 328 -12.60 -9.08 -8.79
N LEU A 329 -12.81 -8.21 -9.79
CA LEU A 329 -12.94 -6.77 -9.59
C LEU A 329 -14.21 -6.40 -8.82
N PHE A 330 -15.38 -6.92 -9.20
CA PHE A 330 -16.65 -6.38 -8.69
C PHE A 330 -17.44 -7.38 -7.84
N GLY A 331 -17.32 -8.68 -8.11
CA GLY A 331 -18.10 -9.74 -7.47
C GLY A 331 -18.14 -9.64 -5.95
N PRO A 332 -16.99 -9.54 -5.24
CA PRO A 332 -16.97 -9.41 -3.79
C PRO A 332 -17.73 -8.19 -3.25
N ALA A 333 -17.66 -7.05 -3.95
CA ALA A 333 -18.29 -5.80 -3.54
C ALA A 333 -19.79 -5.76 -3.86
N ILE A 334 -20.22 -6.42 -4.95
CA ILE A 334 -21.62 -6.53 -5.34
C ILE A 334 -22.35 -7.54 -4.46
N ASN A 335 -21.83 -8.76 -4.37
CA ASN A 335 -22.42 -9.84 -3.58
C ASN A 335 -21.39 -10.95 -3.31
N GLN A 336 -20.83 -10.95 -2.10
CA GLN A 336 -19.82 -11.91 -1.68
C GLN A 336 -20.28 -13.38 -1.76
N ALA A 337 -21.57 -13.67 -1.51
CA ALA A 337 -22.09 -15.03 -1.57
C ALA A 337 -22.20 -15.53 -3.02
N ARG A 338 -22.73 -14.69 -3.93
CA ARG A 338 -22.79 -14.99 -5.37
C ARG A 338 -21.39 -15.17 -5.95
N TYR A 339 -20.45 -14.32 -5.56
CA TYR A 339 -19.04 -14.45 -6.00
C TYR A 339 -18.43 -15.79 -5.57
N LYS A 340 -18.58 -16.19 -4.29
CA LYS A 340 -18.09 -17.49 -3.81
C LYS A 340 -18.72 -18.67 -4.56
N ALA A 341 -20.01 -18.60 -4.85
CA ALA A 341 -20.69 -19.61 -5.66
C ALA A 341 -20.10 -19.65 -7.08
N TRP A 342 -19.94 -18.49 -7.72
CA TRP A 342 -19.35 -18.37 -9.06
C TRP A 342 -17.93 -18.96 -9.11
N THR A 343 -17.05 -18.63 -8.14
CA THR A 343 -15.67 -19.18 -8.12
C THR A 343 -15.62 -20.70 -7.93
N SER A 344 -16.69 -21.29 -7.38
CA SER A 344 -16.80 -22.74 -7.20
C SER A 344 -17.33 -23.42 -8.47
N LEU A 345 -18.33 -22.81 -9.13
CA LEU A 345 -18.94 -23.32 -10.36
C LEU A 345 -18.05 -23.13 -11.59
N HIS A 346 -17.29 -22.03 -11.64
CA HIS A 346 -16.39 -21.67 -12.74
C HIS A 346 -14.92 -21.80 -12.31
N LYS A 347 -14.62 -22.93 -11.67
CA LYS A 347 -13.30 -23.16 -11.06
C LYS A 347 -12.17 -23.10 -12.09
N GLN A 348 -12.39 -23.62 -13.30
CA GLN A 348 -11.38 -23.64 -14.35
C GLN A 348 -11.01 -22.22 -14.80
N GLU A 349 -12.01 -21.38 -15.05
CA GLU A 349 -11.86 -19.99 -15.47
C GLU A 349 -11.23 -19.15 -14.35
N TYR A 350 -11.69 -19.36 -13.11
CA TYR A 350 -11.13 -18.70 -11.93
C TYR A 350 -9.66 -19.06 -11.71
N ASP A 351 -9.30 -20.35 -11.78
CA ASP A 351 -7.92 -20.81 -11.61
C ASP A 351 -7.03 -20.33 -12.76
N ALA A 352 -7.54 -20.30 -14.00
CA ALA A 352 -6.83 -19.77 -15.17
C ALA A 352 -6.54 -18.27 -15.01
N PHE A 353 -7.51 -17.49 -14.55
CA PHE A 353 -7.31 -16.07 -14.25
C PHE A 353 -6.31 -15.84 -13.11
N ASN A 354 -6.40 -16.61 -12.02
CA ASN A 354 -5.44 -16.51 -10.91
C ASN A 354 -4.01 -16.86 -11.36
N LYS A 355 -3.86 -17.85 -12.24
CA LYS A 355 -2.58 -18.18 -12.85
C LYS A 355 -2.08 -17.01 -13.72
N PHE A 356 -2.95 -16.45 -14.56
CA PHE A 356 -2.62 -15.29 -15.37
C PHE A 356 -2.11 -14.11 -14.52
N GLN A 357 -2.78 -13.77 -13.42
CA GLN A 357 -2.34 -12.66 -12.55
C GLN A 357 -0.95 -12.88 -11.95
N ARG A 358 -0.61 -14.13 -11.59
CA ARG A 358 0.72 -14.46 -11.05
C ARG A 358 1.81 -14.40 -12.12
N ASP A 359 1.50 -14.88 -13.32
CA ASP A 359 2.48 -15.02 -14.40
C ASP A 359 2.63 -13.75 -15.25
N THR A 360 1.61 -12.90 -15.24
CA THR A 360 1.52 -11.66 -16.04
C THR A 360 1.25 -10.47 -15.13
N PRO A 361 2.22 -10.05 -14.29
CA PRO A 361 2.06 -8.88 -13.45
C PRO A 361 1.81 -7.65 -14.32
N PHE A 362 0.84 -6.83 -13.92
CA PHE A 362 0.53 -5.58 -14.62
C PHE A 362 1.71 -4.61 -14.55
N LYS A 363 1.99 -3.95 -15.67
CA LYS A 363 3.06 -2.95 -15.80
C LYS A 363 2.53 -1.76 -16.56
N THR A 364 2.78 -0.58 -16.02
CA THR A 364 2.50 0.72 -16.63
C THR A 364 3.61 1.14 -17.57
N ARG A 365 3.28 2.06 -18.47
CA ARG A 365 4.25 2.72 -19.35
C ARG A 365 4.72 4.05 -18.74
N PRO A 366 6.00 4.43 -18.86
CA PRO A 366 6.50 5.69 -18.31
C PRO A 366 5.86 6.96 -18.91
N ASP A 367 5.31 6.87 -20.12
CA ASP A 367 4.80 8.01 -20.89
C ASP A 367 3.27 8.18 -20.86
N GLU A 368 2.53 7.37 -20.08
CA GLU A 368 1.05 7.38 -20.08
C GLU A 368 0.39 8.32 -19.05
N TYR A 369 0.95 9.53 -18.88
CA TYR A 369 0.45 10.52 -17.92
C TYR A 369 -0.54 11.52 -18.54
N TYR A 370 -1.82 11.14 -18.58
CA TYR A 370 -2.90 11.95 -19.18
C TYR A 370 -3.73 12.77 -18.18
N ASN A 371 -3.33 12.83 -16.92
CA ASN A 371 -4.09 13.53 -15.87
C ASN A 371 -3.71 15.02 -15.79
N ASP A 372 -4.68 15.91 -15.59
CA ASP A 372 -4.46 17.37 -15.58
C ASP A 372 -4.17 17.94 -14.18
N GLY A 373 -4.15 17.11 -13.13
CA GLY A 373 -3.80 17.51 -11.77
C GLY A 373 -4.86 18.31 -11.02
N LYS A 374 -6.07 18.46 -11.58
CA LYS A 374 -7.10 19.28 -10.95
C LYS A 374 -7.87 18.53 -9.86
N PHE A 375 -7.85 19.10 -8.66
CA PHE A 375 -8.71 18.72 -7.56
C PHE A 375 -9.90 19.68 -7.45
N SER A 376 -11.06 19.15 -7.05
CA SER A 376 -12.23 19.95 -6.70
C SER A 376 -12.97 19.27 -5.56
N LEU A 377 -13.09 19.91 -4.40
CA LEU A 377 -14.02 19.43 -3.38
C LEU A 377 -15.43 19.57 -3.92
N VAL A 378 -16.25 18.52 -3.77
CA VAL A 378 -17.70 18.72 -3.84
C VAL A 378 -18.04 19.60 -2.64
N ASN A 379 -18.48 20.83 -2.92
CA ASN A 379 -19.22 21.58 -1.93
C ASN A 379 -20.48 20.75 -1.67
N THR A 380 -20.49 19.95 -0.59
CA THR A 380 -21.74 19.46 -0.05
C THR A 380 -22.44 20.69 0.51
N GLY A 381 -23.15 21.40 -0.36
CA GLY A 381 -24.05 22.47 0.03
C GLY A 381 -25.17 21.85 0.86
N TYR A 382 -24.94 21.80 2.17
CA TYR A 382 -25.93 21.67 3.21
C TYR A 382 -25.54 22.62 4.34
#